data_AF-A0A833GYG7-F1
#
_entry.id   AF-A0A833GYG7-F1
#
_cell.length_a   1.000
_cell.length_b   1.000
_cell.length_c   1.000
_cell.angle_alpha   90.00
_cell.angle_beta   90.00
_cell.angle_gamma   90.00
#
_symmetry.space_group_name_H-M   'P 1'
#
loop_
_entity.id
_entity.type
_entity.pdbx_description
1 polymer ?
#
loop_
_entity_poly.entity_id
_entity_poly.type
_entity_poly.pdbx_seq_one_letter_code
_entity_poly.pdbx_strand_id
1 'polypeptide(L)'
;MTTIENRIVYRRQLLSLLSVSFVLLTSCGPGKPEDPRAVLLSLDEKRLSVEQYSGNTTLSENLGSFFQVYAHKDFKPEDWKVFSREESNRLLVIIEIPKLRKSEKGSRIELLRATESYLQDSGYPNSRIYLAIKGHMFFGAAKTPDYEHDEFPINMEKLYDFYGEKPESETR
;
A
#
# COMPACT_ATOMS: atom_id res chain seq x y z
N MET A 1 20.67 -15.33 -59.09
CA MET A 1 20.33 -14.14 -59.93
C MET A 1 18.86 -13.86 -59.63
N THR A 2 18.43 -12.79 -58.97
CA THR A 2 18.93 -11.40 -58.98
C THR A 2 18.52 -10.72 -57.68
N THR A 3 19.47 -10.02 -57.08
CA THR A 3 19.36 -9.17 -55.88
C THR A 3 18.62 -7.88 -56.21
N ILE A 4 17.66 -7.45 -55.37
CA ILE A 4 17.22 -6.04 -55.33
C ILE A 4 17.05 -5.64 -53.85
N GLU A 5 18.08 -4.97 -53.35
CA GLU A 5 17.99 -4.16 -52.13
C GLU A 5 17.06 -2.97 -52.39
N ASN A 6 16.17 -2.66 -51.46
CA ASN A 6 15.50 -1.36 -51.42
C ASN A 6 15.72 -0.72 -50.05
N ARG A 7 16.79 0.06 -49.96
CA ARG A 7 17.12 0.92 -48.83
C ARG A 7 16.26 2.18 -48.93
N ILE A 8 15.25 2.30 -48.07
CA ILE A 8 14.57 3.57 -47.86
C ILE A 8 15.24 4.28 -46.69
N VAL A 9 16.11 5.22 -47.06
CA VAL A 9 16.71 6.22 -46.18
C VAL A 9 15.72 7.39 -46.08
N TYR A 10 15.13 7.62 -44.90
CA TYR A 10 14.51 8.90 -44.59
C TYR A 10 15.14 9.54 -43.35
N ARG A 11 16.07 10.45 -43.68
CA ARG A 11 16.40 11.74 -43.05
C ARG A 11 15.82 12.03 -41.65
N ARG A 12 16.78 12.22 -40.73
CA ARG A 12 16.81 13.23 -39.66
C ARG A 12 15.82 14.39 -39.86
N GLN A 13 14.90 14.53 -38.92
CA GLN A 13 14.33 15.82 -38.52
C GLN A 13 14.62 15.99 -37.02
N LEU A 14 15.65 16.79 -36.76
CA LEU A 14 15.96 17.42 -35.47
C LEU A 14 14.92 18.52 -35.26
N LEU A 15 14.06 18.43 -34.24
CA LEU A 15 13.24 19.57 -33.85
C LEU A 15 12.90 19.58 -32.35
N SER A 16 13.34 20.67 -31.74
CA SER A 16 12.83 21.36 -30.55
C SER A 16 13.01 20.71 -29.18
N LEU A 17 14.16 21.05 -28.59
CA LEU A 17 14.29 21.54 -27.21
C LEU A 17 13.07 22.39 -26.80
N LEU A 18 12.18 21.83 -26.00
CA LEU A 18 11.25 22.58 -25.16
C LEU A 18 11.56 22.25 -23.70
N SER A 19 12.55 22.97 -23.20
CA SER A 19 12.82 23.18 -21.79
C SER A 19 11.58 23.81 -21.14
N VAL A 20 10.76 23.01 -20.49
CA VAL A 20 9.83 23.50 -19.48
C VAL A 20 10.37 23.06 -18.15
N SER A 21 11.23 23.90 -17.57
CA SER A 21 11.63 23.82 -16.17
C SER A 21 10.39 24.09 -15.32
N PHE A 22 9.65 23.04 -14.98
CA PHE A 22 8.54 23.14 -14.04
C PHE A 22 9.11 23.14 -12.62
N VAL A 23 9.66 24.29 -12.21
CA VAL A 23 10.02 24.54 -10.81
C VAL A 23 8.72 24.78 -10.06
N LEU A 24 8.14 23.71 -9.53
CA LEU A 24 7.08 23.79 -8.53
C LEU A 24 7.69 24.28 -7.22
N LEU A 25 7.74 25.61 -7.06
CA LEU A 25 7.86 26.24 -5.74
C LEU A 25 6.52 26.09 -5.02
N THR A 26 6.29 24.92 -4.44
CA THR A 26 5.27 24.78 -3.40
C THR A 26 5.78 25.49 -2.15
N SER A 27 5.22 26.67 -1.90
CA SER A 27 5.33 27.44 -0.66
C SER A 27 4.88 26.58 0.54
N CYS A 28 5.82 25.84 1.14
CA CYS A 28 5.65 25.26 2.46
C CYS A 28 5.89 26.38 3.48
N GLY A 29 4.81 26.89 4.09
CA GLY A 29 4.95 27.61 5.36
C GLY A 29 5.62 26.71 6.40
N PRO A 30 6.09 27.24 7.55
CA PRO A 30 6.64 26.43 8.63
C PRO A 30 5.49 25.65 9.30
N GLY A 31 4.95 24.66 8.59
CA GLY A 31 4.13 23.61 9.15
C GLY A 31 5.00 22.81 10.11
N LYS A 32 4.34 22.19 11.10
CA LYS A 32 5.02 21.22 11.98
C LYS A 32 5.84 20.26 11.12
N PRO A 33 7.06 19.87 11.56
CA PRO A 33 7.81 18.83 10.87
C PRO A 33 6.89 17.62 10.70
N GLU A 34 6.71 17.20 9.45
CA GLU A 34 5.92 16.01 9.12
C GLU A 34 6.70 14.79 9.62
N ASP A 35 6.02 13.89 10.34
CA ASP A 35 6.63 12.67 10.86
C ASP A 35 7.29 11.92 9.69
N PRO A 36 8.62 11.66 9.71
CA PRO A 36 9.30 11.00 8.60
C PRO A 36 8.74 9.60 8.31
N ARG A 37 8.09 8.96 9.29
CA ARG A 37 7.41 7.67 9.16
C ARG A 37 6.18 7.76 8.26
N ALA A 38 5.54 8.94 8.20
CA ALA A 38 4.44 9.22 7.27
C ALA A 38 4.88 9.09 5.82
N VAL A 39 6.09 9.59 5.49
CA VAL A 39 6.67 9.50 4.15
C VAL A 39 6.94 8.04 3.78
N LEU A 40 7.48 7.25 4.71
CA LEU A 40 7.75 5.83 4.49
C LEU A 40 6.47 5.04 4.25
N LEU A 41 5.43 5.28 5.07
CA LEU A 41 4.11 4.65 4.87
C LEU A 41 3.49 5.05 3.53
N SER A 42 3.56 6.33 3.16
CA SER A 42 3.05 6.80 1.87
C SER A 42 3.77 6.16 0.68
N LEU A 43 5.08 5.93 0.78
CA LEU A 43 5.84 5.22 -0.26
C LEU A 43 5.39 3.78 -0.42
N ASP A 44 5.07 3.10 0.69
CA ASP A 44 4.55 1.72 0.67
C ASP A 44 3.12 1.67 0.14
N GLU A 45 2.26 2.58 0.57
CA GLU A 45 0.90 2.70 0.03
C GLU A 45 0.89 3.00 -1.47
N LYS A 46 1.84 3.79 -1.98
CA LYS A 46 1.95 4.05 -3.41
C LYS A 46 2.24 2.79 -4.22
N ARG A 47 2.86 1.75 -3.65
CA ARG A 47 3.11 0.48 -4.36
C ARG A 47 1.80 -0.25 -4.68
N LEU A 48 0.79 -0.13 -3.81
CA LEU A 48 -0.57 -0.62 -4.09
C LEU A 48 -1.21 0.07 -5.31
N SER A 49 -0.77 1.27 -5.70
CA SER A 49 -1.33 1.92 -6.89
C SER A 49 -0.88 1.25 -8.20
N VAL A 50 0.27 0.56 -8.18
CA VAL A 50 0.95 0.02 -9.37
C VAL A 50 0.67 -1.47 -9.55
N GLU A 51 0.81 -2.26 -8.48
CA GLU A 51 0.76 -3.72 -8.53
C GLU A 51 -0.37 -4.26 -7.63
N GLN A 52 -0.95 -5.38 -8.04
CA GLN A 52 -1.96 -6.07 -7.22
C GLN A 52 -1.33 -6.68 -5.96
N TYR A 53 -0.13 -7.26 -6.08
CA TYR A 53 0.62 -7.83 -4.96
C TYR A 53 2.02 -7.21 -4.96
N SER A 54 2.42 -6.56 -3.87
CA SER A 54 3.70 -5.85 -3.78
C SER A 54 4.39 -6.05 -2.43
N GLY A 55 5.67 -5.67 -2.35
CA GLY A 55 6.50 -5.86 -1.16
C GLY A 55 7.07 -7.28 -1.08
N ASN A 56 6.77 -8.04 -0.02
CA ASN A 56 7.00 -9.48 0.02
C ASN A 56 5.93 -10.17 -0.84
N THR A 57 6.24 -10.36 -2.12
CA THR A 57 5.27 -10.84 -3.13
C THR A 57 4.68 -12.20 -2.78
N THR A 58 5.48 -13.14 -2.27
CA THR A 58 4.99 -14.46 -1.85
C THR A 58 3.94 -14.37 -0.75
N LEU A 59 4.18 -13.57 0.29
CA LEU A 59 3.19 -13.38 1.36
C LEU A 59 1.95 -12.64 0.84
N SER A 60 2.14 -11.59 0.04
CA SER A 60 1.05 -10.81 -0.55
C SER A 60 0.15 -11.67 -1.46
N GLU A 61 0.72 -12.57 -2.26
CA GLU A 61 0.00 -13.53 -3.11
C GLU A 61 -0.74 -14.59 -2.31
N ASN A 62 -0.11 -15.11 -1.24
CA ASN A 62 -0.73 -16.05 -0.32
C ASN A 62 -1.95 -15.43 0.38
N LEU A 63 -1.82 -14.19 0.84
CA LEU A 63 -2.94 -13.40 1.36
C LEU A 63 -4.02 -13.18 0.30
N GLY A 64 -3.62 -12.83 -0.93
CA GLY A 64 -4.54 -12.72 -2.07
C GLY A 64 -5.35 -14.01 -2.31
N SER A 65 -4.70 -15.16 -2.20
CA SER A 65 -5.32 -16.48 -2.34
C SER A 65 -6.26 -16.78 -1.17
N PHE A 66 -5.87 -16.46 0.06
CA PHE A 66 -6.73 -16.54 1.25
C PHE A 66 -8.02 -15.74 1.07
N PHE A 67 -7.92 -14.53 0.50
CA PHE A 67 -9.09 -13.68 0.26
C PHE A 67 -10.03 -14.16 -0.84
N GLN A 68 -9.63 -15.12 -1.68
CA GLN A 68 -10.54 -15.71 -2.66
C GLN A 68 -11.76 -16.39 -2.00
N VAL A 69 -11.62 -16.86 -0.76
CA VAL A 69 -12.73 -17.46 0.00
C VAL A 69 -13.77 -16.41 0.42
N TYR A 70 -13.37 -15.15 0.54
CA TYR A 70 -14.23 -14.01 0.85
C TYR A 70 -14.81 -13.34 -0.41
N ALA A 71 -14.50 -13.88 -1.59
CA ALA A 71 -15.05 -13.41 -2.85
C ALA A 71 -16.57 -13.55 -2.86
N HIS A 72 -17.26 -12.46 -3.17
CA HIS A 72 -18.69 -12.51 -3.46
C HIS A 72 -19.05 -11.50 -4.54
N LYS A 73 -20.34 -11.44 -4.91
CA LYS A 73 -20.83 -10.64 -6.04
C LYS A 73 -20.36 -9.18 -6.03
N ASP A 74 -20.12 -8.59 -4.85
CA ASP A 74 -19.71 -7.19 -4.69
C ASP A 74 -18.20 -7.01 -4.50
N PHE A 75 -17.46 -8.09 -4.20
CA PHE A 75 -16.03 -8.10 -3.92
C PHE A 75 -15.37 -9.21 -4.70
N LYS A 76 -14.74 -8.84 -5.81
CA LYS A 76 -13.99 -9.76 -6.65
C LYS A 76 -12.53 -9.80 -6.22
N PRO A 77 -11.87 -10.95 -6.09
CA PRO A 77 -10.46 -11.04 -5.69
C PRO A 77 -9.53 -10.19 -6.56
N GLU A 78 -9.87 -10.02 -7.84
CA GLU A 78 -9.12 -9.16 -8.77
C GLU A 78 -9.07 -7.68 -8.34
N ASP A 79 -10.07 -7.23 -7.58
CA ASP A 79 -10.14 -5.86 -7.08
C ASP A 79 -9.25 -5.63 -5.85
N TRP A 80 -8.70 -6.70 -5.26
CA TRP A 80 -7.95 -6.62 -4.00
C TRP A 80 -6.49 -6.40 -4.30
N LYS A 81 -5.90 -5.44 -3.60
CA LYS A 81 -4.46 -5.21 -3.65
C LYS A 81 -3.85 -5.43 -2.29
N VAL A 82 -2.71 -6.10 -2.24
CA VAL A 82 -2.03 -6.45 -1.00
C VAL A 82 -0.57 -6.02 -1.09
N PHE A 83 -0.15 -5.27 -0.09
CA PHE A 83 1.23 -4.96 0.17
C PHE A 83 1.61 -5.60 1.49
N SER A 84 2.77 -6.24 1.53
CA SER A 84 3.33 -6.76 2.77
C SER A 84 4.80 -6.42 2.88
N ARG A 85 5.27 -6.16 4.09
CA ARG A 85 6.68 -5.95 4.40
C ARG A 85 7.03 -6.59 5.71
N GLU A 86 8.12 -7.33 5.71
CA GLU A 86 8.68 -7.97 6.90
C GLU A 86 9.99 -7.28 7.28
N GLU A 87 10.11 -6.92 8.56
CA GLU A 87 11.33 -6.35 9.14
C GLU A 87 11.60 -6.95 10.52
N SER A 88 12.63 -7.79 10.63
CA SER A 88 13.03 -8.46 11.87
C SER A 88 11.89 -9.29 12.47
N ASN A 89 11.18 -8.78 13.49
CA ASN A 89 10.03 -9.40 14.14
C ASN A 89 8.73 -8.61 13.92
N ARG A 90 8.71 -7.70 12.95
CA ARG A 90 7.55 -6.85 12.62
C ARG A 90 7.05 -7.21 11.24
N LEU A 91 5.73 -7.25 11.10
CA LEU A 91 5.07 -7.50 9.84
C LEU A 91 4.08 -6.38 9.58
N LEU A 92 4.23 -5.68 8.46
CA LEU A 92 3.26 -4.71 7.96
C LEU A 92 2.48 -5.35 6.81
N VAL A 93 1.15 -5.27 6.88
CA VAL A 93 0.26 -5.68 5.81
C VAL A 93 -0.75 -4.56 5.55
N ILE A 94 -0.86 -4.13 4.29
CA ILE A 94 -1.83 -3.14 3.84
C ILE A 94 -2.65 -3.76 2.72
N ILE A 95 -3.96 -3.83 2.92
CA ILE A 95 -4.92 -4.40 1.97
C ILE A 95 -5.81 -3.27 1.47
N GLU A 96 -5.86 -3.08 0.16
CA GLU A 96 -6.75 -2.13 -0.49
C GLU A 96 -7.90 -2.86 -1.19
N ILE A 97 -9.12 -2.48 -0.82
CA ILE A 97 -10.37 -3.00 -1.36
C ILE A 97 -11.20 -1.81 -1.87
N PRO A 98 -11.19 -1.48 -3.17
CA PRO A 98 -11.81 -0.27 -3.70
C PRO A 98 -13.28 -0.09 -3.32
N LYS A 99 -14.04 -1.18 -3.21
CA LYS A 99 -15.48 -1.19 -2.90
C LYS A 99 -15.80 -1.41 -1.42
N LEU A 100 -14.82 -1.27 -0.53
CA LEU A 100 -14.98 -1.52 0.92
C LEU A 100 -16.12 -0.71 1.56
N ARG A 101 -16.44 0.48 1.05
CA ARG A 101 -17.57 1.29 1.53
C ARG A 101 -18.91 0.54 1.47
N LYS A 102 -19.08 -0.40 0.55
CA LYS A 102 -20.30 -1.20 0.40
C LYS A 102 -20.39 -2.36 1.40
N SER A 103 -19.31 -2.67 2.12
CA SER A 103 -19.33 -3.71 3.14
C SER A 103 -20.00 -3.20 4.42
N GLU A 104 -20.70 -4.10 5.11
CA GLU A 104 -21.14 -3.81 6.47
C GLU A 104 -19.94 -3.57 7.39
N LYS A 105 -20.19 -2.83 8.47
CA LYS A 105 -19.16 -2.44 9.44
C LYS A 105 -18.49 -3.66 10.07
N GLY A 106 -19.28 -4.65 10.47
CA GLY A 106 -18.78 -5.90 11.07
C GLY A 106 -17.81 -6.65 10.16
N SER A 107 -18.06 -6.64 8.85
CA SER A 107 -17.25 -7.36 7.87
C SER A 107 -15.80 -6.85 7.78
N ARG A 108 -15.54 -5.56 8.07
CA ARG A 108 -14.16 -5.02 8.03
C ARG A 108 -13.31 -5.52 9.20
N ILE A 109 -13.89 -5.53 10.39
CA ILE A 109 -13.22 -6.01 11.61
C ILE A 109 -13.04 -7.52 11.54
N GLU A 110 -14.04 -8.24 11.03
CA GLU A 110 -13.95 -9.67 10.79
C GLU A 110 -12.82 -9.99 9.80
N LEU A 111 -12.71 -9.23 8.71
CA LEU A 111 -11.63 -9.40 7.75
C LEU A 111 -10.25 -9.09 8.35
N LEU A 112 -10.13 -8.05 9.19
CA LEU A 112 -8.90 -7.76 9.94
C LEU A 112 -8.51 -8.95 10.83
N ARG A 113 -9.45 -9.47 11.64
CA ARG A 113 -9.22 -10.59 12.55
C ARG A 113 -8.87 -11.87 11.79
N ALA A 114 -9.60 -12.17 10.73
CA ALA A 114 -9.34 -13.34 9.90
C ALA A 114 -7.95 -13.28 9.24
N THR A 115 -7.54 -12.10 8.80
CA THR A 115 -6.19 -11.87 8.26
C THR A 115 -5.12 -12.08 9.33
N GLU A 116 -5.32 -11.53 10.53
CA GLU A 116 -4.38 -11.72 11.64
C GLU A 116 -4.25 -13.20 12.03
N SER A 117 -5.37 -13.92 12.19
CA SER A 117 -5.35 -15.36 12.49
C SER A 117 -4.63 -16.15 11.40
N TYR A 118 -4.90 -15.86 10.13
CA TYR A 118 -4.18 -16.47 9.01
C TYR A 118 -2.67 -16.22 9.10
N LEU A 119 -2.24 -14.99 9.42
CA LEU A 119 -0.81 -14.66 9.56
C LEU A 119 -0.16 -15.41 10.72
N GLN A 120 -0.84 -15.50 11.86
CA GLN A 120 -0.37 -16.26 13.02
C GLN A 120 -0.19 -17.74 12.70
N ASP A 121 -1.15 -18.35 11.99
CA ASP A 121 -1.13 -19.76 11.61
C ASP A 121 -0.13 -20.07 10.48
N SER A 122 0.13 -19.10 9.59
CA SER A 122 1.00 -19.28 8.41
C SER A 122 2.49 -19.08 8.66
N GLY A 123 2.90 -18.82 9.91
CA GLY A 123 4.31 -18.75 10.29
C GLY A 123 4.76 -17.45 10.96
N TYR A 124 3.83 -16.55 11.31
CA TYR A 124 4.12 -15.31 12.03
C TYR A 124 3.58 -15.26 13.48
N PRO A 125 3.60 -16.35 14.29
CA PRO A 125 2.94 -16.39 15.60
C PRO A 125 3.57 -15.47 16.65
N ASN A 126 4.85 -15.10 16.49
CA ASN A 126 5.57 -14.23 17.42
C ASN A 126 5.87 -12.84 16.84
N SER A 127 5.33 -12.54 15.65
CA SER A 127 5.58 -11.26 15.00
C SER A 127 4.65 -10.18 15.52
N ARG A 128 5.16 -8.96 15.61
CA ARG A 128 4.36 -7.75 15.82
C ARG A 128 3.67 -7.40 14.51
N ILE A 129 2.38 -7.72 14.41
CA ILE A 129 1.58 -7.52 13.19
C ILE A 129 0.94 -6.13 13.21
N TYR A 130 1.23 -5.36 12.16
CA TYR A 130 0.64 -4.06 11.83
C TYR A 130 -0.21 -4.28 10.57
N LEU A 131 -1.51 -4.09 10.69
CA LEU A 131 -2.46 -4.46 9.65
C LEU A 131 -3.36 -3.28 9.34
N ALA A 132 -3.55 -2.97 8.06
CA ALA A 132 -4.56 -2.03 7.62
C ALA A 132 -5.37 -2.60 6.45
N ILE A 133 -6.68 -2.42 6.53
CA ILE A 133 -7.61 -2.68 5.44
C ILE A 133 -8.24 -1.34 5.09
N LYS A 134 -7.97 -0.86 3.88
CA LYS A 134 -8.49 0.41 3.37
C LYS A 134 -9.28 0.22 2.09
N GLY A 135 -10.18 1.15 1.81
CA GLY A 135 -10.84 1.34 0.54
C GLY A 135 -10.64 2.77 0.05
N HIS A 136 -11.43 3.18 -0.92
CA HIS A 136 -11.38 4.53 -1.46
C HIS A 136 -11.79 5.57 -0.40
N MET A 137 -11.14 6.74 -0.34
CA MET A 137 -11.46 7.88 0.55
C MET A 137 -11.43 7.56 2.07
N PHE A 138 -10.32 7.01 2.58
CA PHE A 138 -10.09 6.79 4.02
C PHE A 138 -11.06 5.83 4.73
N PHE A 139 -11.89 5.10 3.97
CA PHE A 139 -12.70 4.02 4.51
C PHE A 139 -11.81 2.85 4.89
N GLY A 140 -11.85 2.39 6.13
CA GLY A 140 -10.99 1.28 6.52
C GLY A 140 -10.99 1.00 8.00
N ALA A 141 -10.08 0.11 8.37
CA ALA A 141 -9.72 -0.17 9.75
C ALA A 141 -8.23 -0.55 9.82
N ALA A 142 -7.57 -0.19 10.91
CA ALA A 142 -6.18 -0.51 11.18
C ALA A 142 -6.04 -1.19 12.54
N LYS A 143 -5.10 -2.12 12.67
CA LYS A 143 -4.75 -2.84 13.88
C LYS A 143 -3.24 -2.79 14.09
N THR A 144 -2.81 -2.67 15.34
CA THR A 144 -1.41 -2.77 15.74
C THR A 144 -1.26 -3.82 16.83
N PRO A 145 -0.05 -4.24 17.21
CA PRO A 145 0.14 -5.23 18.27
C PRO A 145 -0.46 -4.80 19.61
N ASP A 146 -0.45 -3.50 19.88
CA ASP A 146 -0.83 -2.91 21.16
C ASP A 146 -2.26 -2.32 21.13
N TYR A 147 -2.98 -2.46 20.01
CA TYR A 147 -4.28 -1.83 19.81
C TYR A 147 -5.19 -2.68 18.92
N GLU A 148 -6.40 -2.99 19.41
CA GLU A 148 -7.26 -3.98 18.75
C GLU A 148 -7.76 -3.57 17.36
N HIS A 149 -8.26 -2.33 17.18
CA HIS A 149 -8.69 -1.81 15.88
C HIS A 149 -9.14 -0.34 15.97
N ASP A 150 -8.76 0.48 14.99
CA ASP A 150 -9.32 1.82 14.75
C ASP A 150 -10.36 1.71 13.63
N GLU A 151 -11.51 2.35 13.81
CA GLU A 151 -12.59 2.39 12.83
C GLU A 151 -12.68 3.75 12.13
N PHE A 152 -13.35 3.76 10.97
CA PHE A 152 -13.54 4.93 10.10
C PHE A 152 -13.70 6.29 10.82
N PRO A 153 -12.91 7.32 10.44
CA PRO A 153 -11.84 7.29 9.43
C PRO A 153 -10.64 6.46 9.87
N ILE A 154 -10.05 5.69 8.95
CA ILE A 154 -8.87 4.88 9.28
C ILE A 154 -7.72 5.79 9.73
N ASN A 155 -7.18 5.55 10.92
CA ASN A 155 -6.01 6.26 11.42
C ASN A 155 -4.73 5.51 11.02
N MET A 156 -4.17 5.86 9.86
CA MET A 156 -2.94 5.25 9.35
C MET A 156 -1.70 5.61 10.18
N GLU A 157 -1.74 6.67 10.99
CA GLU A 157 -0.62 7.06 11.85
C GLU A 157 -0.29 5.99 12.90
N LYS A 158 -1.26 5.14 13.25
CA LYS A 158 -1.03 3.98 14.13
C LYS A 158 -0.01 2.99 13.56
N LEU A 159 0.14 2.94 12.24
CA LEU A 159 1.12 2.07 11.60
C LEU A 159 2.53 2.65 11.66
N TYR A 160 2.73 3.90 12.08
CA TYR A 160 4.05 4.53 12.09
C TYR A 160 5.06 3.78 12.97
N ASP A 161 4.59 3.15 14.05
CA ASP A 161 5.45 2.40 14.97
C ASP A 161 6.09 1.17 14.30
N PHE A 162 5.55 0.71 13.17
CA PHE A 162 6.23 -0.26 12.31
C PHE A 162 7.59 0.27 11.81
N TYR A 163 7.68 1.56 11.47
CA TYR A 163 8.88 2.20 10.92
C TYR A 163 9.89 2.66 11.97
N GLY A 164 9.59 2.45 13.26
CA GLY A 164 10.45 2.82 14.37
C GLY A 164 9.80 3.82 15.32
N GLU A 165 10.58 4.19 16.33
CA GLU A 165 10.15 5.10 17.40
C GLU A 165 9.86 6.51 16.87
N LYS A 166 8.96 7.21 17.56
CA LYS A 166 8.65 8.59 17.24
C LYS A 166 9.88 9.49 17.48
N PRO A 167 10.26 10.38 16.54
CA PRO A 167 11.40 11.27 16.73
C PRO A 167 11.24 12.15 17.98
N GLU A 168 12.27 12.20 18.84
CA GLU A 168 12.25 12.93 20.12
C GLU A 168 12.02 14.44 19.97
N SER A 169 12.30 15.01 18.79
CA SER A 169 12.22 16.45 18.49
C SER A 169 10.80 17.04 18.49
N GLU A 170 9.76 16.22 18.67
CA GLU A 170 8.35 16.66 18.69
C GLU A 170 7.73 16.84 20.10
N THR A 171 8.52 16.66 21.16
CA THR A 171 8.02 16.69 22.55
C THR A 171 8.25 18.04 23.27
N ARG A 172 8.44 19.14 22.54
CA ARG A 172 8.66 20.48 23.11
C ARG A 172 7.54 21.45 22.78
#